data_AF-A0A7G3ZK91-F1
#
_entry.id   AF-A0A7G3ZK91-F1
#
_cell.length_a   1.000
_cell.length_b   1.000
_cell.length_c   1.000
_cell.angle_alpha   90.00
_cell.angle_beta   90.00
_cell.angle_gamma   90.00
#
_symmetry.space_group_name_H-M   'P 1'
#
loop_
_entity.id
_entity.type
_entity.pdbx_description
1 polymer ?
#
loop_
_entity_poly.entity_id
_entity_poly.type
_entity_poly.pdbx_seq_one_letter_code
_entity_poly.pdbx_strand_id
1 'polypeptide(L)'
;MGNAKNSDSLQKSLVYDYLNTIKPSGHQMFGKVRFIRCGNYVLNLVFGRIVKSLREDRLFAEAFSKVTRLEKIMRRSTAVNASLKEHDLPLIPYESQTIWIYTWRQVTVFFQNYPAYWEWFKALDTKSHTHIINRVQSVIGFDEKTIQMLTYFVECCDIFTELDSAFQNDEFNNLPQAVPLYYILGHYYKLCLSAFAGNHIPNISGIDFSYFNGRECLSLDDKRIVLQAIKDSYSCYQDHLCDLEVNPLFYVAVLLDPTAKQDKLREVMEADELTVRISEVNSFMRNYLKVQRFSCATEQERRKIPKAPSNENLLSFNIRVAPDPSKHTRLAAEAEYNDASSEEWERYQRACNRRKL
;
A
#
# COMPACT_ATOMS: atom_id res chain seq x y z
N MET A 1 12.69 -5.33 15.60
CA MET A 1 13.56 -5.64 14.45
C MET A 1 12.84 -6.67 13.58
N GLY A 2 12.49 -6.33 12.34
CA GLY A 2 11.57 -7.13 11.51
C GLY A 2 12.26 -8.16 10.62
N ASN A 3 11.67 -9.35 10.49
CA ASN A 3 12.08 -10.46 9.62
C ASN A 3 12.35 -10.07 8.15
N ALA A 4 11.84 -8.92 7.70
CA ALA A 4 12.08 -8.40 6.34
C ALA A 4 13.56 -8.11 6.05
N LYS A 5 14.34 -7.58 7.01
CA LYS A 5 15.76 -7.24 6.77
C LYS A 5 16.63 -8.49 6.51
N ASN A 6 16.29 -9.63 7.11
CA ASN A 6 17.03 -10.89 6.93
C ASN A 6 16.67 -11.60 5.62
N SER A 7 15.41 -11.46 5.15
CA SER A 7 15.00 -11.92 3.83
C SER A 7 15.63 -11.08 2.71
N ASP A 8 15.75 -9.77 2.93
CA ASP A 8 16.31 -8.83 1.94
C ASP A 8 17.77 -9.15 1.59
N SER A 9 18.61 -9.54 2.54
CA SER A 9 20.03 -9.84 2.28
C SER A 9 20.21 -11.16 1.51
N LEU A 10 19.45 -12.19 1.87
CA LEU A 10 19.45 -13.49 1.20
C LEU A 10 18.89 -13.41 -0.22
N GLN A 11 17.78 -12.69 -0.39
CA GLN A 11 17.18 -12.49 -1.72
C GLN A 11 18.10 -11.63 -2.58
N LYS A 12 18.76 -10.61 -2.01
CA LYS A 12 19.78 -9.84 -2.72
C LYS A 12 20.94 -10.72 -3.18
N SER A 13 21.51 -11.58 -2.33
CA SER A 13 22.63 -12.45 -2.75
C SER A 13 22.20 -13.44 -3.82
N LEU A 14 21.04 -14.08 -3.66
CA LEU A 14 20.52 -15.04 -4.64
C LEU A 14 20.23 -14.40 -5.99
N VAL A 15 19.56 -13.25 -6.01
CA VAL A 15 19.26 -12.52 -7.26
C VAL A 15 20.54 -11.93 -7.85
N TYR A 16 21.47 -11.46 -7.03
CA TYR A 16 22.76 -10.95 -7.46
C TYR A 16 23.58 -12.03 -8.18
N ASP A 17 23.74 -13.20 -7.56
CA ASP A 17 24.51 -14.31 -8.12
C ASP A 17 23.84 -14.88 -9.39
N TYR A 18 22.51 -14.98 -9.38
CA TYR A 18 21.73 -15.43 -10.53
C TYR A 18 21.86 -14.47 -11.73
N LEU A 19 21.73 -13.16 -11.49
CA LEU A 19 21.86 -12.14 -12.54
C LEU A 19 23.29 -12.03 -13.05
N ASN A 20 24.30 -12.21 -12.20
CA ASN A 20 25.70 -12.28 -12.61
C ASN A 20 25.93 -13.43 -13.60
N THR A 21 25.23 -14.55 -13.39
CA THR A 21 25.36 -15.75 -14.24
C THR A 21 24.64 -15.62 -15.58
N ILE A 22 23.44 -15.03 -15.60
CA ILE A 22 22.57 -15.04 -16.80
C ILE A 22 22.67 -13.77 -17.63
N LYS A 23 22.91 -12.63 -16.99
CA LYS A 23 23.10 -11.32 -17.66
C LYS A 23 24.32 -10.59 -17.10
N PRO A 24 25.54 -11.16 -17.27
CA PRO A 24 26.77 -10.60 -16.71
C PRO A 24 27.02 -9.15 -17.12
N SER A 25 26.70 -8.76 -18.37
CA SER A 25 26.85 -7.38 -18.85
C SER A 25 25.90 -6.42 -18.13
N GLY A 26 24.63 -6.79 -17.96
CA GLY A 26 23.66 -6.00 -17.19
C GLY A 26 24.03 -5.94 -15.70
N HIS A 27 24.48 -7.06 -15.14
CA HIS A 27 24.94 -7.16 -13.76
C HIS A 27 26.16 -6.27 -13.47
N GLN A 28 27.19 -6.30 -14.34
CA GLN A 28 28.33 -5.38 -14.27
C GLN A 28 27.93 -3.92 -14.43
N MET A 29 26.97 -3.62 -15.31
CA MET A 29 26.49 -2.25 -15.56
C MET A 29 25.68 -1.67 -14.39
N PHE A 30 24.82 -2.47 -13.75
CA PHE A 30 24.02 -2.02 -12.61
C PHE A 30 24.80 -2.07 -11.29
N GLY A 31 25.94 -2.75 -11.23
CA GLY A 31 26.94 -2.70 -10.16
C GLY A 31 26.49 -3.20 -8.79
N LYS A 32 25.18 -3.48 -8.61
CA LYS A 32 24.48 -4.13 -7.49
C LYS A 32 23.00 -4.25 -7.84
N VAL A 33 22.36 -5.33 -7.39
CA VAL A 33 20.89 -5.42 -7.39
C VAL A 33 20.35 -4.32 -6.48
N ARG A 34 19.53 -3.43 -7.04
CA ARG A 34 18.83 -2.39 -6.28
C ARG A 34 17.42 -2.88 -5.99
N PHE A 35 17.06 -2.84 -4.72
CA PHE A 35 15.73 -3.25 -4.27
C PHE A 35 14.81 -2.03 -4.27
N ILE A 36 13.65 -2.17 -4.90
CA ILE A 36 12.59 -1.17 -4.90
C ILE A 36 11.46 -1.79 -4.06
N ARG A 37 11.13 -1.14 -2.94
CA ARG A 37 9.98 -1.54 -2.12
C ARG A 37 8.69 -1.12 -2.84
N CYS A 38 7.70 -2.00 -2.83
CA CYS A 38 6.35 -1.68 -3.30
C CYS A 38 5.71 -0.61 -2.40
N GLY A 39 5.12 0.44 -3.00
CA GLY A 39 4.43 1.52 -2.28
C GLY A 39 3.27 1.00 -1.41
N ASN A 40 2.43 0.13 -1.96
CA ASN A 40 1.32 -0.51 -1.22
C ASN A 40 1.81 -1.31 -0.02
N TYR A 41 2.95 -1.98 -0.16
CA TYR A 41 3.54 -2.70 0.96
C TYR A 41 3.96 -1.74 2.08
N VAL A 42 4.59 -0.61 1.73
CA VAL A 42 4.98 0.42 2.71
C VAL A 42 3.76 1.03 3.38
N LEU A 43 2.73 1.43 2.61
CA LEU A 43 1.46 1.94 3.15
C LEU A 43 0.83 0.95 4.14
N ASN A 44 0.76 -0.32 3.76
CA ASN A 44 0.20 -1.36 4.60
C ASN A 44 1.01 -1.61 5.89
N LEU A 45 2.34 -1.53 5.83
CA LEU A 45 3.20 -1.64 7.01
C LEU A 45 3.00 -0.47 7.98
N VAL A 46 3.00 0.75 7.43
CA VAL A 46 2.81 1.98 8.20
C VAL A 46 1.42 1.99 8.83
N PHE A 47 0.38 1.71 8.05
CA PHE A 47 -0.99 1.63 8.54
C PHE A 47 -1.16 0.53 9.61
N GLY A 48 -0.50 -0.62 9.40
CA GLY A 48 -0.47 -1.69 10.40
C GLY A 48 0.16 -1.28 11.74
N ARG A 49 1.07 -0.29 11.76
CA ARG A 49 1.58 0.29 13.01
C ARG A 49 0.55 1.15 13.71
N ILE A 50 -0.19 1.97 12.96
CA ILE A 50 -1.28 2.79 13.48
C ILE A 50 -2.33 1.90 14.15
N VAL A 51 -2.83 0.89 13.43
CA VAL A 51 -3.84 -0.05 13.95
C VAL A 51 -3.34 -0.79 15.20
N LYS A 52 -2.05 -1.18 15.24
CA LYS A 52 -1.48 -1.84 16.42
C LYS A 52 -1.45 -0.92 17.64
N SER A 53 -0.98 0.32 17.48
CA SER A 53 -0.96 1.31 18.58
C SER A 53 -2.39 1.63 19.06
N LEU A 54 -3.34 1.82 18.14
CA LEU A 54 -4.75 2.01 18.49
C LEU A 54 -5.34 0.85 19.31
N ARG A 55 -4.95 -0.40 19.01
CA ARG A 55 -5.42 -1.58 19.76
C ARG A 55 -4.83 -1.71 21.15
N GLU A 56 -3.83 -0.91 21.52
CA GLU A 56 -3.33 -0.82 22.89
C GLU A 56 -4.28 0.02 23.77
N ASP A 57 -5.06 0.92 23.18
CA ASP A 57 -6.11 1.65 23.88
C ASP A 57 -7.35 0.77 24.09
N ARG A 58 -7.86 0.75 25.33
CA ARG A 58 -8.98 -0.11 25.73
C ARG A 58 -10.27 0.24 25.01
N LEU A 59 -10.58 1.53 24.86
CA LEU A 59 -11.82 1.99 24.25
C LEU A 59 -11.86 1.60 22.78
N PHE A 60 -10.78 1.88 22.05
CA PHE A 60 -10.66 1.48 20.64
C PHE A 60 -10.66 -0.03 20.47
N ALA A 61 -9.91 -0.78 21.28
CA ALA A 61 -9.84 -2.24 21.18
C ALA A 61 -11.20 -2.91 21.43
N GLU A 62 -11.94 -2.48 22.46
CA GLU A 62 -13.29 -2.99 22.75
C GLU A 62 -14.26 -2.67 21.61
N ALA A 63 -14.23 -1.44 21.10
CA ALA A 63 -15.10 -1.01 20.02
C ALA A 63 -14.81 -1.76 18.71
N PHE A 64 -13.53 -1.88 18.34
CA PHE A 64 -13.12 -2.65 17.16
C PHE A 64 -13.52 -4.13 17.29
N SER A 65 -13.32 -4.73 18.47
CA SER A 65 -13.72 -6.11 18.74
C SER A 65 -15.24 -6.33 18.56
N LYS A 66 -16.07 -5.36 18.97
CA LYS A 66 -17.52 -5.41 18.71
C LYS A 66 -17.82 -5.40 17.21
N VAL A 67 -17.20 -4.51 16.43
CA VAL A 67 -17.36 -4.44 14.97
C VAL A 67 -16.95 -5.78 14.32
N THR A 68 -15.79 -6.33 14.66
CA THR A 68 -15.32 -7.62 14.14
C THR A 68 -16.23 -8.78 14.55
N ARG A 69 -16.79 -8.77 15.76
CA ARG A 69 -17.75 -9.81 16.19
C ARG A 69 -19.07 -9.69 15.45
N LEU A 70 -19.57 -8.47 15.26
CA LEU A 70 -20.77 -8.22 14.48
C LEU A 70 -20.60 -8.72 13.04
N GLU A 71 -19.48 -8.38 12.40
CA GLU A 71 -19.11 -8.90 11.08
C GLU A 71 -19.18 -10.43 11.01
N LYS A 72 -18.56 -11.14 11.96
CA LYS A 72 -18.62 -12.61 12.03
C LYS A 72 -20.04 -13.13 12.20
N ILE A 73 -20.87 -12.47 13.01
CA ILE A 73 -22.28 -12.85 13.20
C ILE A 73 -23.06 -12.68 11.89
N MET A 74 -22.89 -11.55 11.18
CA MET A 74 -23.56 -11.27 9.92
C MET A 74 -23.27 -12.32 8.84
N ARG A 75 -22.06 -12.91 8.85
CA ARG A 75 -21.68 -13.94 7.88
C ARG A 75 -22.04 -15.36 8.31
N ARG A 76 -21.85 -15.70 9.58
CA ARG A 76 -22.02 -17.08 10.09
C ARG A 76 -23.46 -17.42 10.43
N SER A 77 -24.29 -16.43 10.75
CA SER A 77 -25.69 -16.64 11.10
C SER A 77 -26.56 -16.45 9.86
N THR A 78 -27.04 -17.56 9.28
CA THR A 78 -27.94 -17.54 8.12
C THR A 78 -29.18 -16.67 8.34
N ALA A 79 -29.77 -16.72 9.55
CA ALA A 79 -30.91 -15.89 9.93
C ALA A 79 -30.58 -14.38 9.96
N VAL A 80 -29.41 -14.00 10.49
CA VAL A 80 -28.98 -12.59 10.49
C VAL A 80 -28.72 -12.13 9.06
N ASN A 81 -28.01 -12.94 8.27
CA ASN A 81 -27.69 -12.62 6.88
C ASN A 81 -28.95 -12.42 6.03
N ALA A 82 -29.93 -13.33 6.17
CA ALA A 82 -31.20 -13.23 5.47
C ALA A 82 -31.98 -11.98 5.90
N SER A 83 -32.02 -11.69 7.20
CA SER A 83 -32.70 -10.48 7.71
C SER A 83 -32.05 -9.19 7.21
N LEU A 84 -30.71 -9.11 7.15
CA LEU A 84 -30.01 -7.95 6.60
C LEU A 84 -30.32 -7.76 5.10
N LYS A 85 -30.36 -8.84 4.33
CA LYS A 85 -30.75 -8.80 2.92
C LYS A 85 -32.18 -8.33 2.70
N GLU A 86 -33.11 -8.75 3.57
CA GLU A 86 -34.51 -8.28 3.53
C GLU A 86 -34.61 -6.76 3.73
N HIS A 87 -33.67 -6.16 4.47
CA HIS A 87 -33.63 -4.73 4.76
C HIS A 87 -32.63 -3.96 3.88
N ASP A 88 -32.08 -4.60 2.83
CA ASP A 88 -31.08 -4.03 1.92
C ASP A 88 -29.83 -3.46 2.62
N LEU A 89 -29.39 -4.13 3.70
CA LEU A 89 -28.24 -3.71 4.48
C LEU A 89 -26.97 -4.44 4.04
N PRO A 90 -25.86 -3.69 3.80
CA PRO A 90 -24.61 -4.31 3.38
C PRO A 90 -23.99 -5.12 4.52
N LEU A 91 -23.22 -6.15 4.17
CA LEU A 91 -22.41 -6.87 5.14
C LEU A 91 -21.13 -6.09 5.43
N ILE A 92 -20.73 -6.05 6.71
CA ILE A 92 -19.44 -5.49 7.11
C ILE A 92 -18.30 -6.30 6.46
N PRO A 93 -17.30 -5.67 5.81
CA PRO A 93 -16.16 -6.35 5.20
C PRO A 93 -15.36 -7.19 6.18
N TYR A 94 -14.81 -8.32 5.70
CA TYR A 94 -13.93 -9.17 6.50
C TYR A 94 -12.57 -8.51 6.73
N GLU A 95 -12.01 -8.71 7.92
CA GLU A 95 -10.67 -8.24 8.27
C GLU A 95 -9.59 -9.15 7.64
N SER A 96 -8.66 -8.58 6.88
CA SER A 96 -7.47 -9.32 6.45
C SER A 96 -6.37 -9.27 7.50
N GLN A 97 -5.78 -10.44 7.83
CA GLN A 97 -4.63 -10.51 8.75
C GLN A 97 -3.34 -9.93 8.16
N THR A 98 -3.25 -9.86 6.83
CA THR A 98 -2.04 -9.44 6.12
C THR A 98 -2.17 -8.05 5.52
N ILE A 99 -3.41 -7.58 5.30
CA ILE A 99 -3.70 -6.29 4.67
C ILE A 99 -4.47 -5.42 5.67
N TRP A 100 -3.74 -4.64 6.43
CA TRP A 100 -4.24 -3.78 7.51
C TRP A 100 -5.20 -2.71 7.02
N ILE A 101 -5.12 -2.25 5.76
CA ILE A 101 -6.07 -1.27 5.21
C ILE A 101 -7.53 -1.77 5.26
N TYR A 102 -7.74 -3.09 5.30
CA TYR A 102 -9.08 -3.66 5.48
C TYR A 102 -9.66 -3.38 6.87
N THR A 103 -8.83 -3.13 7.89
CA THR A 103 -9.31 -2.65 9.19
C THR A 103 -10.00 -1.30 9.03
N TRP A 104 -9.42 -0.36 8.28
CA TRP A 104 -10.08 0.91 7.98
C TRP A 104 -11.40 0.67 7.24
N ARG A 105 -11.38 -0.11 6.15
CA ARG A 105 -12.58 -0.39 5.35
C ARG A 105 -13.71 -1.02 6.17
N GLN A 106 -13.36 -1.95 7.06
CA GLN A 106 -14.30 -2.61 7.96
C GLN A 106 -15.00 -1.59 8.87
N VAL A 107 -14.22 -0.71 9.48
CA VAL A 107 -14.71 0.36 10.35
C VAL A 107 -15.56 1.34 9.55
N THR A 108 -15.05 1.87 8.43
CA THR A 108 -15.76 2.83 7.56
C THR A 108 -17.12 2.33 7.10
N VAL A 109 -17.20 1.10 6.56
CA VAL A 109 -18.49 0.54 6.10
C VAL A 109 -19.46 0.36 7.26
N PHE A 110 -18.98 -0.08 8.43
CA PHE A 110 -19.80 -0.15 9.62
C PHE A 110 -20.38 1.22 10.00
N PHE A 111 -19.54 2.26 10.02
CA PHE A 111 -19.96 3.62 10.39
C PHE A 111 -20.97 4.23 9.43
N GLN A 112 -20.72 4.14 8.13
CA GLN A 112 -21.61 4.67 7.11
C GLN A 112 -23.02 4.08 7.18
N ASN A 113 -23.15 2.86 7.71
CA ASN A 113 -24.42 2.14 7.81
C ASN A 113 -24.91 1.99 9.26
N TYR A 114 -24.21 2.57 10.25
CA TYR A 114 -24.53 2.37 11.66
C TYR A 114 -25.97 2.76 12.04
N PRO A 115 -26.50 3.94 11.62
CA PRO A 115 -27.89 4.29 11.90
C PRO A 115 -28.87 3.25 11.35
N ALA A 116 -28.61 2.73 10.15
CA ALA A 116 -29.46 1.74 9.50
C ALA A 116 -29.39 0.37 10.20
N TYR A 117 -28.20 -0.06 10.63
CA TYR A 117 -28.07 -1.27 11.46
C TYR A 117 -28.77 -1.13 12.81
N TRP A 118 -28.73 0.06 13.43
CA TRP A 118 -29.38 0.30 14.71
C TRP A 118 -30.90 0.26 14.59
N GLU A 119 -31.47 0.90 13.56
CA GLU A 119 -32.91 0.85 13.30
C GLU A 119 -33.38 -0.57 12.91
N TRP A 120 -32.59 -1.30 12.12
CA TRP A 120 -32.83 -2.72 11.86
C TRP A 120 -32.88 -3.53 13.16
N PHE A 121 -31.92 -3.31 14.06
CA PHE A 121 -31.89 -4.01 15.34
C PHE A 121 -33.12 -3.72 16.20
N LYS A 122 -33.58 -2.46 16.26
CA LYS A 122 -34.82 -2.09 16.96
C LYS A 122 -36.05 -2.75 16.35
N ALA A 123 -36.12 -2.85 15.01
CA ALA A 123 -37.23 -3.49 14.32
C ALA A 123 -37.31 -5.02 14.54
N LEU A 124 -36.24 -5.65 15.02
CA LEU A 124 -36.29 -7.08 15.39
C LEU A 124 -37.09 -7.33 16.66
N ASP A 125 -37.07 -6.38 17.60
CA ASP A 125 -37.78 -6.47 18.88
C ASP A 125 -39.30 -6.48 18.67
N THR A 126 -39.78 -5.67 17.72
CA THR A 126 -41.21 -5.61 17.37
C THR A 126 -41.72 -6.86 16.63
N LYS A 127 -40.81 -7.61 15.98
CA LYS A 127 -41.13 -8.83 15.20
C LYS A 127 -40.84 -10.13 15.96
N SER A 128 -40.53 -10.07 17.26
CA SER A 128 -40.24 -11.24 18.10
C SER A 128 -39.09 -12.14 17.61
N HIS A 129 -38.06 -11.56 16.97
CA HIS A 129 -36.88 -12.31 16.50
C HIS A 129 -35.86 -12.57 17.62
N THR A 130 -36.29 -13.15 18.74
CA THR A 130 -35.50 -13.27 19.98
C THR A 130 -34.13 -13.91 19.78
N HIS A 131 -34.02 -14.90 18.87
CA HIS A 131 -32.74 -15.55 18.56
C HIS A 131 -31.71 -14.60 17.91
N ILE A 132 -32.15 -13.75 16.98
CA ILE A 132 -31.29 -12.76 16.32
C ILE A 132 -30.86 -11.70 17.33
N ILE A 133 -31.81 -11.21 18.13
CA ILE A 133 -31.57 -10.21 19.18
C ILE A 133 -30.50 -10.70 20.15
N ASN A 134 -30.65 -11.91 20.70
CA ASN A 134 -29.69 -12.50 21.65
C ASN A 134 -28.28 -12.61 21.08
N ARG A 135 -28.13 -12.81 19.77
CA ARG A 135 -26.82 -12.89 19.11
C ARG A 135 -26.19 -11.51 18.92
N VAL A 136 -26.99 -10.49 18.60
CA VAL A 136 -26.52 -9.19 18.11
C VAL A 136 -26.43 -8.13 19.22
N GLN A 137 -27.28 -8.20 20.24
CA GLN A 137 -27.44 -7.17 21.27
C GLN A 137 -26.12 -6.75 21.94
N SER A 138 -25.24 -7.71 22.23
CA SER A 138 -23.95 -7.44 22.90
C SER A 138 -22.92 -6.69 22.05
N VAL A 139 -23.11 -6.60 20.73
CA VAL A 139 -22.11 -6.07 19.78
C VAL A 139 -22.60 -4.90 18.94
N ILE A 140 -23.91 -4.63 18.91
CA ILE A 140 -24.49 -3.56 18.09
C ILE A 140 -24.58 -2.21 18.83
N GLY A 141 -24.52 -2.22 20.17
CA GLY A 141 -24.58 -1.02 20.99
C GLY A 141 -23.22 -0.32 21.14
N PHE A 142 -23.15 0.93 20.72
CA PHE A 142 -22.03 1.85 20.89
C PHE A 142 -22.52 3.12 21.56
N ASP A 143 -21.73 3.66 22.48
CA ASP A 143 -21.99 5.00 23.01
C ASP A 143 -21.51 6.07 22.03
N GLU A 144 -22.06 7.27 22.18
CA GLU A 144 -21.76 8.42 21.31
C GLU A 144 -20.27 8.74 21.28
N LYS A 145 -19.59 8.64 22.43
CA LYS A 145 -18.16 8.87 22.56
C LYS A 145 -17.35 7.93 21.66
N THR A 146 -17.68 6.64 21.69
CA THR A 146 -17.03 5.60 20.89
C THR A 146 -17.27 5.83 19.39
N ILE A 147 -18.49 6.21 19.02
CA ILE A 147 -18.84 6.54 17.64
C ILE A 147 -18.01 7.72 17.13
N GLN A 148 -17.87 8.78 17.94
CA GLN A 148 -17.09 9.96 17.58
C GLN A 148 -15.58 9.64 17.45
N MET A 149 -15.02 8.87 18.39
CA MET A 149 -13.61 8.44 18.32
C MET A 149 -13.33 7.61 17.06
N LEU A 150 -14.20 6.65 16.73
CA LEU A 150 -13.99 5.81 15.55
C LEU A 150 -14.23 6.58 14.24
N THR A 151 -15.17 7.54 14.22
CA THR A 151 -15.34 8.48 13.11
C THR A 151 -14.06 9.28 12.88
N TYR A 152 -13.47 9.81 13.95
CA TYR A 152 -12.22 10.56 13.88
C TYR A 152 -11.04 9.72 13.39
N PHE A 153 -10.96 8.45 13.81
CA PHE A 153 -10.00 7.49 13.24
C PHE A 153 -10.18 7.31 11.73
N VAL A 154 -11.42 7.12 11.25
CA VAL A 154 -11.72 6.97 9.82
C VAL A 154 -11.27 8.21 9.05
N GLU A 155 -11.67 9.39 9.51
CA GLU A 155 -11.31 10.69 8.90
C GLU A 155 -9.78 10.89 8.87
N CYS A 156 -9.08 10.63 9.97
CA CYS A 156 -7.61 10.82 10.05
C CYS A 156 -6.80 9.81 9.23
N CYS A 157 -7.39 8.68 8.87
CA CYS A 157 -6.71 7.60 8.16
C CYS A 157 -7.14 7.46 6.70
N ASP A 158 -8.07 8.29 6.22
CA ASP A 158 -8.64 8.20 4.87
C ASP A 158 -7.57 8.31 3.77
N ILE A 159 -6.55 9.15 4.00
CA ILE A 159 -5.40 9.29 3.09
C ILE A 159 -4.72 7.96 2.75
N PHE A 160 -4.66 7.00 3.69
CA PHE A 160 -4.06 5.69 3.40
C PHE A 160 -4.90 4.90 2.40
N THR A 161 -6.22 5.05 2.44
CA THR A 161 -7.14 4.42 1.48
C THR A 161 -7.10 5.11 0.13
N GLU A 162 -7.04 6.45 0.11
CA GLU A 162 -6.88 7.21 -1.12
C GLU A 162 -5.61 6.79 -1.86
N LEU A 163 -4.49 6.71 -1.14
CA LEU A 163 -3.20 6.29 -1.70
C LEU A 163 -3.19 4.81 -2.10
N ASP A 164 -3.73 3.90 -1.27
CA ASP A 164 -3.89 2.48 -1.62
C ASP A 164 -4.71 2.31 -2.90
N SER A 165 -5.81 3.05 -3.03
CA SER A 165 -6.68 3.02 -4.20
C SER A 165 -6.00 3.58 -5.43
N ALA A 166 -5.24 4.69 -5.29
CA ALA A 166 -4.46 5.26 -6.37
C ALA A 166 -3.48 4.23 -6.94
N PHE A 167 -2.77 3.48 -6.09
CA PHE A 167 -1.84 2.43 -6.53
C PHE A 167 -2.49 1.16 -7.08
N GLN A 168 -3.81 1.01 -6.99
CA GLN A 168 -4.50 -0.05 -7.74
C GLN A 168 -4.75 0.34 -9.20
N ASN A 169 -4.59 1.62 -9.55
CA ASN A 169 -4.62 2.07 -10.93
C ASN A 169 -3.24 1.90 -11.59
N ASP A 170 -3.18 1.13 -12.68
CA ASP A 170 -1.94 0.90 -13.45
C ASP A 170 -1.28 2.20 -13.94
N GLU A 171 -2.06 3.25 -14.18
CA GLU A 171 -1.55 4.57 -14.58
C GLU A 171 -0.77 5.25 -13.46
N PHE A 172 -1.09 4.96 -12.20
CA PHE A 172 -0.45 5.54 -11.02
C PHE A 172 0.55 4.58 -10.37
N ASN A 173 0.41 3.27 -10.60
CA ASN A 173 1.31 2.23 -10.10
C ASN A 173 2.62 2.16 -10.90
N ASN A 174 3.37 3.25 -10.88
CA ASN A 174 4.67 3.37 -11.53
C ASN A 174 5.71 3.96 -10.58
N LEU A 175 6.98 3.71 -10.91
CA LEU A 175 8.12 4.12 -10.07
C LEU A 175 8.20 5.65 -9.86
N PRO A 176 7.91 6.51 -10.85
CA PRO A 176 7.83 7.96 -10.65
C PRO A 176 6.86 8.39 -9.53
N GLN A 177 5.70 7.74 -9.39
CA GLN A 177 4.73 8.10 -8.33
C GLN A 177 5.20 7.75 -6.91
N ALA A 178 6.26 6.95 -6.77
CA ALA A 178 6.80 6.64 -5.45
C ALA A 178 7.36 7.90 -4.75
N VAL A 179 7.95 8.85 -5.47
CA VAL A 179 8.49 10.06 -4.81
C VAL A 179 7.35 10.91 -4.22
N PRO A 180 6.35 11.38 -5.00
CA PRO A 180 5.21 12.13 -4.46
C PRO A 180 4.52 11.44 -3.28
N LEU A 181 4.35 10.12 -3.32
CA LEU A 181 3.76 9.35 -2.21
C LEU A 181 4.45 9.66 -0.87
N TYR A 182 5.77 9.54 -0.84
CA TYR A 182 6.51 9.66 0.40
C TYR A 182 6.49 11.09 0.94
N TYR A 183 6.50 12.11 0.07
CA TYR A 183 6.39 13.50 0.51
C TYR A 183 4.97 13.85 0.99
N ILE A 184 3.92 13.30 0.36
CA ILE A 184 2.53 13.43 0.84
C ILE A 184 2.41 12.85 2.26
N LEU A 185 2.92 11.64 2.48
CA LEU A 185 2.95 11.04 3.81
C LEU A 185 3.79 11.85 4.79
N GLY A 186 4.90 12.44 4.35
CA GLY A 186 5.73 13.32 5.17
C GLY A 186 4.98 14.56 5.63
N HIS A 187 4.23 15.18 4.73
CA HIS A 187 3.36 16.31 5.04
C HIS A 187 2.24 15.92 6.01
N TYR A 188 1.58 14.79 5.78
CA TYR A 188 0.59 14.20 6.68
C TYR A 188 1.14 14.05 8.12
N TYR A 189 2.34 13.47 8.27
CA TYR A 189 2.97 13.32 9.59
C TYR A 189 3.34 14.65 10.24
N LYS A 190 3.85 15.62 9.46
CA LYS A 190 4.16 16.96 9.96
C LYS A 190 2.91 17.64 10.52
N LEU A 191 1.79 17.57 9.82
CA LEU A 191 0.52 18.13 10.27
C LEU A 191 -0.05 17.35 11.46
N CYS A 192 0.04 16.02 11.48
CA CYS A 192 -0.35 15.21 12.63
C CYS A 192 0.43 15.61 13.90
N LEU A 193 1.76 15.80 13.79
CA LEU A 193 2.59 16.23 14.92
C LEU A 193 2.21 17.63 15.40
N SER A 194 1.89 18.53 14.47
CA SER A 194 1.42 19.88 14.78
C SER A 194 0.07 19.85 15.52
N ALA A 195 -0.89 19.05 15.03
CA ALA A 195 -2.19 18.85 15.66
C ALA A 195 -2.05 18.20 17.04
N PHE A 196 -1.15 17.21 17.17
CA PHE A 196 -0.85 16.56 18.45
C PHE A 196 -0.28 17.55 19.49
N ALA A 197 0.49 18.55 19.05
CA ALA A 197 0.98 19.64 19.88
C ALA A 197 -0.09 20.68 20.24
N GLY A 198 -1.31 20.55 19.71
CA GLY A 198 -2.44 21.45 19.97
C GLY A 198 -2.56 22.60 18.96
N ASN A 199 -1.80 22.59 17.87
CA ASN A 199 -1.91 23.61 16.84
C ASN A 199 -3.09 23.32 15.91
N HIS A 200 -3.80 24.37 15.51
CA HIS A 200 -4.86 24.26 14.52
C HIS A 200 -4.30 24.04 13.11
N ILE A 201 -4.89 23.09 12.36
CA ILE A 201 -4.49 22.78 10.98
C ILE A 201 -5.41 23.54 10.02
N PRO A 202 -4.90 24.52 9.26
CA PRO A 202 -5.72 25.26 8.31
C PRO A 202 -6.16 24.37 7.15
N ASN A 203 -7.32 24.67 6.58
CA ASN A 203 -7.74 24.11 5.31
C ASN A 203 -7.00 24.85 4.18
N ILE A 204 -6.10 24.16 3.47
CA ILE A 204 -5.27 24.70 2.40
C ILE A 204 -5.71 24.06 1.08
N SER A 205 -5.62 24.79 -0.03
CA SER A 205 -5.82 24.25 -1.38
C SER A 205 -4.88 23.07 -1.66
N GLY A 206 -5.44 21.89 -1.92
CA GLY A 206 -4.67 20.67 -2.16
C GLY A 206 -5.30 19.48 -1.42
N ILE A 207 -4.45 18.65 -0.81
CA ILE A 207 -4.92 17.57 0.07
C ILE A 207 -5.28 18.19 1.41
N ASP A 208 -6.56 18.12 1.77
CA ASP A 208 -7.08 18.69 3.02
C ASP A 208 -6.78 17.75 4.19
N PHE A 209 -6.00 18.23 5.16
CA PHE A 209 -5.67 17.55 6.40
C PHE A 209 -6.31 18.21 7.63
N SER A 210 -7.26 19.13 7.43
CA SER A 210 -7.96 19.83 8.50
C SER A 210 -8.82 18.91 9.37
N TYR A 211 -9.08 17.67 8.91
CA TYR A 211 -9.70 16.61 9.71
C TYR A 211 -8.92 16.30 10.99
N PHE A 212 -7.61 16.58 11.08
CA PHE A 212 -6.84 16.44 12.32
C PHE A 212 -7.29 17.38 13.45
N ASN A 213 -8.08 18.41 13.15
CA ASN A 213 -8.68 19.24 14.18
C ASN A 213 -9.79 18.47 14.92
N GLY A 214 -10.41 17.50 14.27
CA GLY A 214 -11.59 16.76 14.74
C GLY A 214 -12.81 17.65 14.94
N ARG A 215 -13.95 17.02 15.21
CA ARG A 215 -15.20 17.76 15.49
C ARG A 215 -15.14 18.43 16.87
N GLU A 216 -15.99 19.44 17.08
CA GLU A 216 -16.06 20.19 18.35
C GLU A 216 -16.52 19.31 19.53
N CYS A 217 -17.37 18.33 19.26
CA CYS A 217 -17.88 17.40 20.28
C CYS A 217 -16.85 16.37 20.75
N LEU A 218 -15.76 16.17 20.00
CA LEU A 218 -14.77 15.14 20.30
C LEU A 218 -13.79 15.64 21.39
N SER A 219 -13.66 14.86 22.45
CA SER A 219 -12.79 15.22 23.57
C SER A 219 -11.31 15.25 23.15
N LEU A 220 -10.51 16.08 23.83
CA LEU A 220 -9.06 16.16 23.56
C LEU A 220 -8.34 14.84 23.84
N ASP A 221 -8.81 14.06 24.83
CA ASP A 221 -8.23 12.77 25.15
C ASP A 221 -8.49 11.76 24.02
N ASP A 222 -9.69 11.73 23.45
CA ASP A 222 -10.01 10.84 22.32
C ASP A 222 -9.25 11.25 21.05
N LYS A 223 -9.07 12.56 20.82
CA LYS A 223 -8.20 13.06 19.74
C LYS A 223 -6.77 12.57 19.92
N ARG A 224 -6.25 12.63 21.14
CA ARG A 224 -4.89 12.20 21.48
C ARG A 224 -4.68 10.71 21.23
N ILE A 225 -5.66 9.85 21.47
CA ILE A 225 -5.55 8.41 21.18
C ILE A 225 -5.21 8.18 19.70
N VAL A 226 -5.99 8.78 18.80
CA VAL A 226 -5.79 8.60 17.35
C VAL A 226 -4.50 9.27 16.86
N LEU A 227 -4.27 10.52 17.25
CA LEU A 227 -3.07 11.26 16.85
C LEU A 227 -1.78 10.63 17.40
N GLN A 228 -1.81 10.10 18.61
CA GLN A 228 -0.66 9.38 19.19
C GLN A 228 -0.36 8.11 18.39
N ALA A 229 -1.38 7.33 18.03
CA ALA A 229 -1.16 6.12 17.23
C ALA A 229 -0.61 6.41 15.83
N ILE A 230 -1.04 7.51 15.22
CA ILE A 230 -0.45 8.00 13.96
C ILE A 230 1.01 8.38 14.21
N LYS A 231 1.29 9.22 15.20
CA LYS A 231 2.66 9.60 15.59
C LYS A 231 3.58 8.41 15.85
N ASP A 232 3.09 7.34 16.49
CA ASP A 232 3.89 6.14 16.78
C ASP A 232 4.36 5.42 15.50
N SER A 233 3.56 5.49 14.43
CA SER A 233 3.92 4.94 13.13
C SER A 233 4.97 5.77 12.38
N TYR A 234 5.25 7.00 12.80
CA TYR A 234 6.13 7.93 12.10
C TYR A 234 7.54 7.40 11.91
N SER A 235 8.10 6.74 12.92
CA SER A 235 9.43 6.10 12.82
C SER A 235 9.50 5.04 11.73
N CYS A 236 8.42 4.27 11.54
CA CYS A 236 8.33 3.27 10.47
C CYS A 236 8.30 3.92 9.09
N TYR A 237 7.60 5.05 8.96
CA TYR A 237 7.62 5.86 7.75
C TYR A 237 9.01 6.44 7.48
N GLN A 238 9.67 7.02 8.50
CA GLN A 238 11.00 7.61 8.37
C GLN A 238 12.04 6.58 7.92
N ASP A 239 12.01 5.37 8.46
CA ASP A 239 12.88 4.27 8.01
C ASP A 239 12.74 4.02 6.49
N HIS A 240 11.51 4.06 5.97
CA HIS A 240 11.25 3.85 4.55
C HIS A 240 11.56 5.08 3.69
N LEU A 241 11.35 6.29 4.21
CA LEU A 241 11.76 7.52 3.54
C LEU A 241 13.29 7.53 3.36
N CYS A 242 14.04 7.19 4.40
CA CYS A 242 15.49 7.03 4.32
C CYS A 242 15.89 6.01 3.25
N ASP A 243 15.21 4.86 3.17
CA ASP A 243 15.45 3.85 2.11
C ASP A 243 15.20 4.41 0.70
N LEU A 244 14.19 5.27 0.52
CA LEU A 244 13.88 5.95 -0.74
C LEU A 244 14.96 6.98 -1.08
N GLU A 245 15.31 7.83 -0.11
CA GLU A 245 16.28 8.92 -0.24
C GLU A 245 17.68 8.46 -0.65
N VAL A 246 18.13 7.30 -0.17
CA VAL A 246 19.44 6.75 -0.54
C VAL A 246 19.46 6.05 -1.90
N ASN A 247 18.29 5.83 -2.53
CA ASN A 247 18.18 5.13 -3.80
C ASN A 247 17.92 6.10 -4.96
N PRO A 248 18.94 6.46 -5.77
CA PRO A 248 18.80 7.44 -6.84
C PRO A 248 17.83 7.00 -7.95
N LEU A 249 17.49 5.71 -8.04
CA LEU A 249 16.58 5.20 -9.09
C LEU A 249 15.18 5.79 -9.02
N PHE A 250 14.68 6.10 -7.81
CA PHE A 250 13.38 6.75 -7.67
C PHE A 250 13.36 8.12 -8.35
N TYR A 251 14.39 8.92 -8.09
CA TYR A 251 14.52 10.27 -8.66
C TYR A 251 14.89 10.24 -10.15
N VAL A 252 15.71 9.26 -10.59
CA VAL A 252 15.96 9.01 -12.02
C VAL A 252 14.65 8.71 -12.75
N ALA A 253 13.80 7.87 -12.17
CA ALA A 253 12.51 7.53 -12.78
C ALA A 253 11.63 8.76 -12.96
N VAL A 254 11.54 9.63 -11.95
CA VAL A 254 10.81 10.90 -12.05
C VAL A 254 11.40 11.82 -13.13
N LEU A 255 12.73 11.97 -13.18
CA LEU A 255 13.37 12.83 -14.17
C LEU A 255 13.19 12.35 -15.61
N LEU A 256 13.13 11.03 -15.81
CA LEU A 256 12.95 10.41 -17.12
C LEU A 256 11.49 10.31 -17.54
N ASP A 257 10.54 10.57 -16.64
CA ASP A 257 9.12 10.56 -16.93
C ASP A 257 8.71 11.85 -17.68
N PRO A 258 8.31 11.76 -18.96
CA PRO A 258 7.94 12.92 -19.76
C PRO A 258 6.66 13.61 -19.26
N THR A 259 5.84 12.92 -18.45
CA THR A 259 4.58 13.41 -17.88
C THR A 259 4.76 14.05 -16.51
N ALA A 260 5.81 13.69 -15.77
CA ALA A 260 6.07 14.23 -14.44
C ALA A 260 6.95 15.48 -14.49
N LYS A 261 7.98 15.50 -15.36
CA LYS A 261 9.01 16.56 -15.46
C LYS A 261 9.59 16.95 -14.08
N GLN A 262 10.49 17.92 -14.05
CA GLN A 262 11.08 18.42 -12.80
C GLN A 262 10.07 19.23 -11.96
N ASP A 263 8.97 19.67 -12.59
CA ASP A 263 8.00 20.58 -11.97
C ASP A 263 7.25 19.91 -10.82
N LYS A 264 6.87 18.63 -10.96
CA LYS A 264 6.26 17.87 -9.86
C LYS A 264 7.17 17.73 -8.64
N LEU A 265 8.49 17.65 -8.83
CA LEU A 265 9.41 17.60 -7.69
C LEU A 265 9.52 18.95 -6.97
N ARG A 266 9.40 20.07 -7.69
CA ARG A 266 9.37 21.42 -7.10
C ARG A 266 8.13 21.65 -6.24
N GLU A 267 7.03 20.95 -6.54
CA GLU A 267 5.78 21.05 -5.78
C GLU A 267 5.86 20.33 -4.43
N VAL A 268 6.68 19.28 -4.33
CA VAL A 268 6.71 18.41 -3.13
C VAL A 268 8.02 18.47 -2.34
N MET A 269 9.09 19.06 -2.87
CA MET A 269 10.41 19.13 -2.23
C MET A 269 10.86 20.57 -1.98
N GLU A 270 11.66 20.76 -0.93
CA GLU A 270 12.37 22.03 -0.70
C GLU A 270 13.43 22.29 -1.78
N ALA A 271 13.67 23.55 -2.11
CA ALA A 271 14.55 23.94 -3.22
C ALA A 271 16.00 23.42 -3.07
N ASP A 272 16.53 23.45 -1.85
CA ASP A 272 17.88 22.97 -1.55
C ASP A 272 17.97 21.45 -1.72
N GLU A 273 16.98 20.72 -1.20
CA GLU A 273 16.89 19.27 -1.33
C GLU A 273 16.78 18.85 -2.80
N LEU A 274 15.90 19.51 -3.55
CA LEU A 274 15.72 19.28 -4.98
C LEU A 274 17.04 19.43 -5.75
N THR A 275 17.81 20.47 -5.45
CA THR A 275 19.10 20.74 -6.10
C THR A 275 20.09 19.60 -5.85
N VAL A 276 20.15 19.10 -4.61
CA VAL A 276 20.98 17.94 -4.25
C VAL A 276 20.54 16.70 -5.04
N ARG A 277 19.24 16.38 -5.05
CA ARG A 277 18.71 15.21 -5.76
C ARG A 277 18.96 15.27 -7.26
N ILE A 278 18.76 16.42 -7.90
CA ILE A 278 19.05 16.59 -9.33
C ILE A 278 20.54 16.36 -9.62
N SER A 279 21.43 16.86 -8.76
CA SER A 279 22.89 16.64 -8.91
C SER A 279 23.27 15.16 -8.78
N GLU A 280 22.69 14.45 -7.81
CA GLU A 280 22.86 13.02 -7.61
C GLU A 280 22.40 12.21 -8.82
N VAL A 281 21.19 12.51 -9.33
CA VAL A 281 20.62 11.87 -10.53
C VAL A 281 21.51 12.09 -11.76
N ASN A 282 21.93 13.33 -12.02
CA ASN A 282 22.80 13.65 -13.14
C ASN A 282 24.15 12.93 -13.06
N SER A 283 24.70 12.81 -11.85
CA SER A 283 25.95 12.09 -11.62
C SER A 283 25.77 10.59 -11.82
N PHE A 284 24.66 10.03 -11.33
CA PHE A 284 24.29 8.63 -11.54
C PHE A 284 24.13 8.31 -13.03
N MET A 285 23.35 9.09 -13.77
CA MET A 285 23.13 8.91 -15.21
C MET A 285 24.42 9.04 -16.02
N ARG A 286 25.27 10.03 -15.71
CA ARG A 286 26.58 10.18 -16.37
C ARG A 286 27.47 8.96 -16.14
N ASN A 287 27.52 8.44 -14.92
CA ASN A 287 28.31 7.25 -14.61
C ASN A 287 27.76 6.01 -15.34
N TYR A 288 26.44 5.85 -15.36
CA TYR A 288 25.78 4.77 -16.09
C TYR A 288 26.11 4.80 -17.60
N LEU A 289 25.97 5.97 -18.24
CA LEU A 289 26.26 6.13 -19.66
C LEU A 289 27.75 5.96 -20.00
N LYS A 290 28.65 6.38 -19.11
CA LYS A 290 30.10 6.12 -19.28
C LYS A 290 30.37 4.62 -19.33
N VAL A 291 29.84 3.85 -18.38
CA VAL A 291 30.03 2.39 -18.34
C VAL A 291 29.45 1.71 -19.60
N GLN A 292 28.29 2.14 -20.09
CA GLN A 292 27.73 1.63 -21.35
C GLN A 292 28.65 1.88 -22.55
N ARG A 293 29.23 3.08 -22.67
CA ARG A 293 30.15 3.42 -23.77
C ARG A 293 31.39 2.52 -23.76
N PHE A 294 31.93 2.20 -22.58
CA PHE A 294 33.08 1.29 -22.45
C PHE A 294 32.73 -0.18 -22.76
N SER A 295 31.54 -0.65 -22.41
CA SER A 295 31.06 -2.00 -22.76
C SER A 295 30.78 -2.18 -24.25
N CYS A 296 30.19 -1.19 -24.93
CA CYS A 296 29.98 -1.27 -26.38
C CYS A 296 31.29 -1.25 -27.17
N ALA A 297 32.30 -0.50 -26.71
CA ALA A 297 33.62 -0.46 -27.36
C ALA A 297 34.34 -1.83 -27.29
N THR A 298 34.17 -2.58 -26.20
CA THR A 298 34.80 -3.90 -26.02
C THR A 298 34.06 -5.03 -26.76
N GLU A 299 32.75 -4.92 -27.00
CA GLU A 299 32.02 -5.87 -27.86
C GLU A 299 32.35 -5.73 -29.35
N GLN A 300 32.65 -4.52 -29.82
CA GLN A 300 33.08 -4.29 -31.22
C GLN A 300 34.43 -4.94 -31.53
N GLU A 301 35.33 -5.05 -30.55
CA GLU A 301 36.61 -5.77 -30.69
C GLU A 301 36.44 -7.30 -30.66
N ARG A 302 35.44 -7.83 -29.95
CA ARG A 302 35.15 -9.27 -29.89
C ARG A 302 34.46 -9.84 -31.13
N ARG A 303 33.96 -9.01 -32.05
CA ARG A 303 33.32 -9.43 -33.31
C ARG A 303 34.30 -9.88 -34.42
N LYS A 304 35.58 -10.07 -34.12
CA LYS A 304 36.58 -10.67 -35.04
C LYS A 304 36.66 -12.20 -34.98
N ILE A 305 35.67 -12.88 -34.41
CA ILE A 305 35.58 -14.36 -34.39
C ILE A 305 34.55 -14.78 -35.46
N PRO A 306 34.83 -15.79 -36.32
CA PRO A 306 33.93 -16.20 -37.40
C PRO A 306 32.55 -16.63 -36.87
N LYS A 307 31.50 -16.10 -37.51
CA LYS A 307 30.09 -16.40 -37.20
C LYS A 307 29.78 -17.90 -37.39
N ALA A 308 29.29 -18.55 -36.35
CA ALA A 308 28.45 -19.74 -36.48
C ALA A 308 27.03 -19.32 -36.96
N PRO A 309 26.30 -20.18 -37.69
CA PRO A 309 25.00 -19.81 -38.27
C PRO A 309 23.99 -19.55 -37.15
N SER A 310 23.50 -18.31 -37.10
CA SER A 310 22.46 -17.86 -36.18
C SER A 310 21.09 -18.29 -36.69
N ASN A 311 20.40 -19.12 -35.92
CA ASN A 311 18.94 -19.16 -35.96
C ASN A 311 18.41 -17.84 -35.38
N GLU A 312 18.25 -16.85 -36.25
CA GLU A 312 17.53 -15.61 -35.96
C GLU A 312 16.05 -15.95 -35.76
N ASN A 313 15.57 -15.84 -34.51
CA ASN A 313 14.19 -15.47 -34.15
C ASN A 313 14.03 -15.38 -32.62
N LEU A 314 14.77 -14.46 -31.96
CA LEU A 314 14.63 -14.21 -30.52
C LEU A 314 14.38 -12.75 -30.15
N LEU A 315 14.02 -11.91 -31.13
CA LEU A 315 13.56 -10.54 -30.93
C LEU A 315 12.49 -10.16 -31.96
N SER A 316 11.32 -10.81 -31.91
CA SER A 316 10.09 -10.23 -32.44
C SER A 316 9.21 -9.81 -31.27
N PHE A 317 9.22 -8.52 -30.95
CA PHE A 317 8.18 -7.91 -30.13
C PHE A 317 6.91 -7.88 -30.98
N ASN A 318 6.08 -8.92 -30.89
CA ASN A 318 4.70 -8.82 -31.32
C ASN A 318 3.97 -7.93 -30.32
N ILE A 319 3.84 -6.64 -30.65
CA ILE A 319 2.88 -5.75 -30.02
C ILE A 319 1.50 -6.33 -30.35
N ARG A 320 0.93 -7.12 -29.44
CA ARG A 320 -0.49 -7.42 -29.48
C ARG A 320 -1.21 -6.13 -29.12
N VAL A 321 -1.85 -5.53 -30.11
CA VAL A 321 -2.87 -4.49 -29.92
C VAL A 321 -3.85 -5.03 -28.88
N ALA A 322 -4.10 -4.24 -27.83
CA ALA A 322 -4.99 -4.60 -26.74
C ALA A 322 -6.39 -4.96 -27.29
N PRO A 323 -7.07 -5.97 -26.72
CA PRO A 323 -8.44 -6.26 -27.10
C PRO A 323 -9.37 -5.13 -26.66
N ASP A 324 -10.37 -4.89 -27.50
CA ASP A 324 -11.47 -3.94 -27.37
C ASP A 324 -12.05 -3.89 -25.93
N PRO A 325 -12.15 -2.70 -25.29
CA PRO A 325 -12.64 -2.53 -23.92
C PRO A 325 -14.12 -2.92 -23.71
N SER A 326 -14.84 -3.35 -24.74
CA SER A 326 -16.26 -3.68 -24.63
C SER A 326 -16.59 -5.07 -24.03
N LYS A 327 -15.66 -5.77 -23.37
CA LYS A 327 -15.90 -7.14 -22.82
C LYS A 327 -15.63 -7.36 -21.32
N HIS A 328 -15.23 -6.35 -20.55
CA HIS A 328 -15.04 -6.50 -19.10
C HIS A 328 -16.29 -6.15 -18.29
N THR A 329 -17.37 -6.90 -18.53
CA THR A 329 -18.51 -6.94 -17.62
C THR A 329 -18.83 -8.40 -17.32
N ARG A 330 -18.01 -9.10 -16.50
CA ARG A 330 -18.41 -10.32 -15.73
C ARG A 330 -17.33 -11.12 -14.95
N LEU A 331 -16.20 -10.56 -14.53
CA LEU A 331 -15.20 -11.37 -13.78
C LEU A 331 -14.75 -10.72 -12.46
N ALA A 332 -15.72 -10.33 -11.62
CA ALA A 332 -15.49 -9.91 -10.23
C ALA A 332 -15.99 -10.95 -9.21
N ALA A 333 -16.37 -12.14 -9.66
CA ALA A 333 -16.69 -13.29 -8.82
C ALA A 333 -15.79 -14.44 -9.26
N GLU A 334 -15.12 -15.09 -8.31
CA GLU A 334 -14.10 -16.15 -8.50
C GLU A 334 -12.65 -15.67 -8.62
N ALA A 335 -12.15 -15.05 -7.54
CA ALA A 335 -10.72 -15.16 -7.20
C ALA A 335 -10.50 -16.47 -6.45
N GLU A 336 -10.52 -17.60 -7.17
CA GLU A 336 -9.95 -18.84 -6.67
C GLU A 336 -8.42 -18.71 -6.63
N TYR A 337 -7.85 -19.27 -5.56
CA TYR A 337 -6.43 -19.33 -5.26
C TYR A 337 -5.66 -19.92 -6.46
N ASN A 338 -4.92 -19.08 -7.17
CA ASN A 338 -4.34 -19.42 -8.47
C ASN A 338 -3.12 -20.36 -8.29
N ASP A 339 -3.32 -21.64 -8.60
CA ASP A 339 -2.36 -22.76 -8.61
C ASP A 339 -1.12 -22.50 -9.52
N ALA A 340 -1.23 -21.49 -10.40
CA ALA A 340 -0.17 -21.06 -11.31
C ALA A 340 1.14 -20.63 -10.62
N SER A 341 1.08 -20.06 -9.40
CA SER A 341 2.31 -19.67 -8.69
C SER A 341 3.06 -20.87 -8.10
N SER A 342 2.35 -21.98 -7.83
CA SER A 342 2.93 -23.24 -7.35
C SER A 342 3.67 -23.95 -8.49
N GLU A 343 3.05 -24.00 -9.68
CA GLU A 343 3.67 -24.59 -10.87
C GLU A 343 4.95 -23.86 -11.31
N GLU A 344 4.98 -22.53 -11.21
CA GLU A 344 6.16 -21.73 -11.57
C GLU A 344 7.33 -22.00 -10.62
N TRP A 345 7.04 -22.15 -9.32
CA TRP A 345 8.04 -22.50 -8.30
C TRP A 345 8.61 -23.91 -8.49
N GLU A 346 7.76 -24.88 -8.80
CA GLU A 346 8.22 -26.23 -9.10
C GLU A 346 9.08 -26.32 -10.38
N ARG A 347 8.75 -25.53 -11.41
CA ARG A 347 9.58 -25.43 -12.63
C ARG A 347 10.96 -24.87 -12.30
N TYR A 348 11.04 -23.87 -11.43
CA TYR A 348 12.31 -23.30 -10.98
C TYR A 348 13.16 -24.34 -10.24
N GLN A 349 12.57 -25.10 -9.31
CA GLN A 349 13.29 -26.16 -8.58
C GLN A 349 13.80 -27.27 -9.51
N ARG A 350 12.99 -27.69 -10.48
CA ARG A 350 13.41 -28.69 -11.49
C ARG A 350 14.56 -28.19 -12.37
N ALA A 351 14.58 -26.90 -12.71
CA ALA A 351 15.66 -26.29 -13.48
C ALA A 351 16.99 -26.22 -12.68
N CYS A 352 16.92 -25.97 -11.37
CA CYS A 352 18.10 -25.96 -10.50
C CYS A 352 18.70 -27.36 -10.26
N ASN A 353 17.85 -28.40 -10.14
CA ASN A 353 18.32 -29.77 -9.88
C ASN A 353 18.96 -30.45 -11.10
N ARG A 354 18.63 -30.02 -12.34
CA ARG A 354 19.24 -30.55 -13.57
C ARG A 354 20.68 -30.06 -13.83
N ARG A 355 21.24 -29.18 -13.00
CA ARG A 355 22.61 -28.65 -13.13
C ARG A 355 23.62 -29.29 -12.16
N LYS A 356 23.23 -30.32 -11.42
CA LYS A 356 24.07 -31.05 -10.44
C LYS A 356 24.41 -32.50 -10.85
N LEU A 357 24.11 -32.87 -12.09
CA LEU A 357 24.60 -34.08 -12.78
C LEU A 357 25.36 -33.60 -14.01
#